data_AF-A0AA44W8R8-F1
#
_entry.id   AF-A0AA44W8R8-F1
#
_cell.length_a   1.000
_cell.length_b   1.000
_cell.length_c   1.000
_cell.angle_alpha   90.00
_cell.angle_beta   90.00
_cell.angle_gamma   90.00
#
_symmetry.space_group_name_H-M   'P 1'
#
loop_
_entity.id
_entity.type
_entity.pdbx_description
1 polymer ?
#
loop_
_entity_poly.entity_id
_entity_poly.type
_entity_poly.pdbx_seq_one_letter_code
_entity_poly.pdbx_strand_id
1 'polypeptide(L)'
;MPSATQDNASANGNIIGGNELAKPRLTAPLTYSGSLDGFASNDLTPVIGREFEGLQVAELLKGDDQLIRDLAVTISQRGVVFLRNQDVTPTQMKDFMLRLTELSGCPSSSSLHVHPLTEEGSELGDQISVISSEKQKKGGGLTHQLSDVSRFASNGWHSDITFEPVPSDYVGT
;
A
#
# COMPACT_ATOMS: atom_id res chain seq x y z
N MET A 1 21.52 -18.06 22.18
CA MET A 1 21.49 -16.60 21.95
C MET A 1 22.49 -16.31 20.83
N PRO A 2 22.08 -16.10 19.57
CA PRO A 2 23.02 -15.63 18.57
C PRO A 2 23.29 -14.13 18.81
N SER A 3 24.57 -13.79 18.89
CA SER A 3 25.09 -12.44 19.13
C SER A 3 24.98 -11.62 17.84
N ALA A 4 24.42 -10.41 17.91
CA ALA A 4 24.38 -9.48 16.79
C ALA A 4 25.79 -8.92 16.52
N THR A 5 26.31 -9.13 15.32
CA THR A 5 27.48 -8.44 14.79
C THR A 5 27.11 -6.99 14.45
N GLN A 6 27.88 -6.03 14.95
CA GLN A 6 27.78 -4.62 14.57
C GLN A 6 28.54 -4.38 13.28
N ASP A 7 27.82 -4.16 12.17
CA ASP A 7 28.42 -3.65 10.95
C ASP A 7 28.47 -2.12 10.98
N ASN A 8 29.68 -1.59 10.94
CA ASN A 8 30.00 -0.16 10.82
C ASN A 8 29.80 0.27 9.36
N ALA A 9 28.62 0.80 9.02
CA ALA A 9 28.40 1.49 7.75
C ALA A 9 28.01 2.97 8.00
N SER A 10 28.76 3.86 7.37
CA SER A 10 28.72 5.32 7.48
C SER A 10 27.30 5.89 7.32
N ALA A 11 26.76 6.47 8.40
CA ALA A 11 25.41 7.01 8.47
C ALA A 11 25.36 8.48 8.03
N ASN A 12 24.88 8.72 6.80
CA ASN A 12 24.48 10.06 6.32
C ASN A 12 22.97 10.14 6.05
N GLY A 13 22.16 9.28 6.67
CA GLY A 13 20.69 9.35 6.60
C GLY A 13 20.10 9.51 7.99
N ASN A 14 19.31 10.57 8.21
CA ASN A 14 18.66 10.88 9.49
C ASN A 14 17.45 9.97 9.80
N ILE A 15 17.15 8.98 8.95
CA ILE A 15 16.08 8.00 9.15
C ILE A 15 16.75 6.63 9.32
N ILE A 16 16.85 6.16 10.56
CA ILE A 16 17.43 4.87 10.91
C ILE A 16 16.29 3.95 11.35
N GLY A 17 15.93 2.98 10.51
CA GLY A 17 15.01 1.89 10.84
C GLY A 17 15.76 0.60 11.16
N GLY A 18 15.18 -0.25 12.02
CA GLY A 18 15.66 -1.60 12.29
C GLY A 18 15.39 -2.55 11.11
N ASN A 19 16.25 -3.56 10.95
CA ASN A 19 16.42 -4.43 9.78
C ASN A 19 16.84 -3.68 8.50
N GLU A 20 18.04 -3.97 7.99
CA GLU A 20 18.58 -3.39 6.74
C GLU A 20 17.63 -3.58 5.55
N LEU A 21 16.86 -4.68 5.54
CA LEU A 21 15.88 -4.95 4.50
C LEU A 21 14.66 -4.02 4.59
N ALA A 22 14.31 -3.46 5.74
CA ALA A 22 13.14 -2.60 5.90
C ALA A 22 13.50 -1.10 5.78
N LYS A 23 14.73 -0.78 5.39
CA LYS A 23 15.22 0.60 5.36
C LYS A 23 14.64 1.37 4.15
N PRO A 24 13.98 2.52 4.37
CA PRO A 24 13.48 3.33 3.27
C PRO A 24 14.65 3.89 2.45
N ARG A 25 14.44 4.07 1.15
CA ARG A 25 15.42 4.67 0.23
C ARG A 25 15.47 6.19 0.30
N LEU A 26 14.52 6.80 1.01
CA LEU A 26 14.49 8.24 1.23
C LEU A 26 15.64 8.70 2.15
N THR A 27 16.38 9.71 1.71
CA THR A 27 17.39 10.40 2.53
C THR A 27 16.83 11.62 3.26
N ALA A 28 15.67 12.12 2.81
CA ALA A 28 14.91 13.21 3.42
C ALA A 28 13.41 12.98 3.21
N PRO A 29 12.53 13.58 4.04
CA PRO A 29 11.09 13.49 3.86
C PRO A 29 10.65 14.01 2.48
N LEU A 30 9.66 13.34 1.87
CA LEU A 30 9.02 13.83 0.65
C LEU A 30 8.31 15.16 0.93
N THR A 31 8.42 16.09 -0.02
CA THR A 31 7.82 17.43 0.08
C THR A 31 6.71 17.56 -0.94
N TYR A 32 5.55 18.02 -0.48
CA TYR A 32 4.41 18.31 -1.35
C TYR A 32 4.71 19.50 -2.27
N SER A 33 4.51 19.34 -3.58
CA SER A 33 4.82 20.36 -4.58
C SER A 33 3.62 21.20 -5.04
N GLY A 34 2.39 20.76 -4.75
CA GLY A 34 1.16 21.44 -5.19
C GLY A 34 0.55 20.88 -6.47
N SER A 35 1.07 19.78 -7.02
CA SER A 35 0.58 19.20 -8.28
C SER A 35 -0.85 18.66 -8.19
N LEU A 36 -1.36 18.41 -6.99
CA LEU A 36 -2.74 17.96 -6.76
C LEU A 36 -3.72 19.11 -6.46
N ASP A 37 -3.26 20.36 -6.34
CA ASP A 37 -4.09 21.50 -5.94
C ASP A 37 -5.17 21.87 -6.98
N GLY A 38 -4.99 21.42 -8.22
CA GLY A 38 -5.97 21.59 -9.30
C GLY A 38 -7.17 20.65 -9.23
N PHE A 39 -7.12 19.60 -8.40
CA PHE A 39 -8.20 18.63 -8.26
C PHE A 39 -9.13 19.02 -7.11
N ALA A 40 -10.42 18.80 -7.30
CA ALA A 40 -11.39 18.97 -6.24
C ALA A 40 -11.08 17.96 -5.12
N SER A 41 -10.88 18.44 -3.90
CA SER A 41 -10.56 17.60 -2.75
C SER A 41 -11.23 18.07 -1.48
N ASN A 42 -11.46 17.12 -0.56
CA ASN A 42 -12.11 17.38 0.72
C ASN A 42 -11.51 16.49 1.83
N ASP A 43 -11.29 17.08 3.00
CA ASP A 43 -10.85 16.33 4.18
C ASP A 43 -12.07 15.77 4.91
N LEU A 44 -12.20 14.44 4.91
CA LEU A 44 -13.37 13.75 5.46
C LEU A 44 -13.49 13.89 6.98
N THR A 45 -12.35 13.95 7.66
CA THR A 45 -12.29 14.22 9.10
C THR A 45 -11.14 15.19 9.40
N PRO A 46 -11.13 15.84 10.58
CA PRO A 46 -10.03 16.72 10.95
C PRO A 46 -8.66 16.00 10.98
N VAL A 47 -8.63 14.72 11.37
CA VAL A 47 -7.37 14.01 11.68
C VAL A 47 -6.90 13.15 10.50
N ILE A 48 -7.81 12.40 9.89
CA ILE A 48 -7.47 11.45 8.83
C ILE A 48 -8.47 11.52 7.66
N GLY A 49 -8.06 11.05 6.50
CA GLY A 49 -8.88 10.96 5.32
C GLY A 49 -8.87 12.23 4.49
N ARG A 50 -8.58 12.05 3.21
CA ARG A 50 -8.85 13.02 2.13
C ARG A 50 -9.48 12.29 0.96
N GLU A 51 -10.46 12.90 0.33
CA GLU A 51 -10.99 12.43 -0.95
C GLU A 51 -10.62 13.38 -2.08
N PHE A 52 -10.44 12.82 -3.28
CA PHE A 52 -10.26 13.56 -4.52
C PHE A 52 -11.36 13.18 -5.52
N GLU A 53 -11.92 14.18 -6.17
CA GLU A 53 -12.84 14.03 -7.30
C GLU A 53 -12.13 14.43 -8.59
N GLY A 54 -12.36 13.65 -9.66
CA GLY A 54 -11.78 13.91 -10.97
C GLY A 54 -10.32 13.47 -11.15
N LEU A 55 -9.68 12.89 -10.13
CA LEU A 55 -8.33 12.32 -10.23
C LEU A 55 -8.41 10.81 -10.54
N GLN A 56 -7.97 10.39 -11.72
CA GLN A 56 -8.01 8.98 -12.15
C GLN A 56 -6.64 8.28 -12.03
N VAL A 57 -6.61 7.06 -11.50
CA VAL A 57 -5.41 6.21 -11.47
C VAL A 57 -4.83 5.99 -12.87
N ALA A 58 -5.70 5.77 -13.86
CA ALA A 58 -5.27 5.61 -15.25
C ALA A 58 -4.58 6.86 -15.82
N GLU A 59 -4.91 8.06 -15.31
CA GLU A 59 -4.25 9.31 -15.69
C GLU A 59 -2.96 9.51 -14.90
N LEU A 60 -2.93 9.20 -13.60
CA LEU A 60 -1.71 9.18 -12.79
C LEU A 60 -0.62 8.31 -13.42
N LEU A 61 -0.99 7.13 -13.94
CA LEU A 61 -0.07 6.23 -14.65
C LEU A 61 0.52 6.81 -15.94
N LYS A 62 -0.19 7.72 -16.61
CA LYS A 62 0.28 8.37 -17.85
C LYS A 62 0.94 9.72 -17.58
N GLY A 63 0.66 10.31 -16.43
CA GLY A 63 1.11 11.64 -16.02
C GLY A 63 2.50 11.65 -15.41
N ASP A 64 2.87 12.83 -14.92
CA ASP A 64 4.13 13.10 -14.25
C ASP A 64 4.25 12.32 -12.93
N ASP A 65 5.44 11.80 -12.64
CA ASP A 65 5.80 11.20 -11.36
C ASP A 65 5.48 12.13 -10.18
N GLN A 66 5.54 13.45 -10.40
CA GLN A 66 5.27 14.42 -9.36
C GLN A 66 3.84 14.30 -8.77
N LEU A 67 2.84 13.94 -9.59
CA LEU A 67 1.47 13.71 -9.12
C LEU A 67 1.42 12.54 -8.13
N ILE A 68 2.13 11.45 -8.43
CA ILE A 68 2.17 10.26 -7.57
C ILE A 68 2.98 10.53 -6.30
N ARG A 69 4.07 11.31 -6.38
CA ARG A 69 4.83 11.74 -5.20
C ARG A 69 3.98 12.60 -4.26
N ASP A 70 3.27 13.57 -4.81
CA ASP A 70 2.38 14.43 -4.02
C ASP A 70 1.21 13.63 -3.43
N LEU A 71 0.75 12.60 -4.15
CA LEU A 71 -0.25 11.66 -3.63
C LEU A 71 0.32 10.83 -2.47
N ALA A 72 1.55 10.31 -2.58
CA ALA A 72 2.23 9.60 -1.50
C ALA A 72 2.40 10.48 -0.25
N VAL A 73 2.79 11.75 -0.43
CA VAL A 73 2.86 12.74 0.66
C VAL A 73 1.48 12.94 1.29
N THR A 74 0.44 13.09 0.47
CA THR A 74 -0.93 13.27 0.95
C THR A 74 -1.42 12.06 1.74
N ILE A 75 -1.15 10.84 1.26
CA ILE A 75 -1.47 9.60 1.99
C ILE A 75 -0.72 9.57 3.32
N SER A 76 0.58 9.90 3.33
CA SER A 76 1.40 9.92 4.56
C SER A 76 0.90 10.96 5.58
N GLN A 77 0.38 12.10 5.13
CA GLN A 77 -0.13 13.16 5.99
C GLN A 77 -1.57 12.92 6.47
N ARG A 78 -2.40 12.27 5.64
CA ARG A 78 -3.84 12.09 5.89
C ARG A 78 -4.19 10.66 6.32
N GLY A 79 -3.25 9.74 6.31
CA GLY A 79 -3.42 8.31 6.64
C GLY A 79 -4.14 7.51 5.55
N VAL A 80 -5.20 8.05 4.96
CA VAL A 80 -5.96 7.39 3.88
C VAL A 80 -6.43 8.42 2.85
N VAL A 81 -6.38 8.03 1.57
CA VAL A 81 -6.90 8.81 0.45
C VAL A 81 -7.95 8.02 -0.31
N PHE A 82 -9.06 8.67 -0.65
CA PHE A 82 -10.11 8.11 -1.49
C PHE A 82 -10.10 8.79 -2.86
N LEU A 83 -9.86 8.02 -3.92
CA LEU A 83 -10.00 8.50 -5.30
C LEU A 83 -11.41 8.15 -5.79
N ARG A 84 -12.27 9.15 -5.99
CA ARG A 84 -13.68 8.92 -6.32
C ARG A 84 -13.86 8.50 -7.79
N ASN A 85 -14.83 7.63 -8.03
CA ASN A 85 -15.29 7.23 -9.37
C ASN A 85 -14.15 6.76 -10.30
N GLN A 86 -13.39 5.75 -9.88
CA GLN A 86 -12.26 5.22 -10.66
C GLN A 86 -12.73 4.29 -11.78
N ASP A 87 -12.21 4.53 -12.99
CA ASP A 87 -12.24 3.57 -14.09
C ASP A 87 -10.83 3.00 -14.27
N VAL A 88 -10.57 1.88 -13.60
CA VAL A 88 -9.23 1.28 -13.50
C VAL A 88 -9.30 -0.23 -13.58
N THR A 89 -8.41 -0.81 -14.39
CA THR A 89 -8.26 -2.27 -14.47
C THR A 89 -7.36 -2.79 -13.34
N PRO A 90 -7.47 -4.08 -12.97
CA PRO A 90 -6.58 -4.69 -11.96
C PRO A 90 -5.09 -4.51 -12.27
N THR A 91 -4.71 -4.63 -13.55
CA THR A 91 -3.32 -4.40 -14.00
C THR A 91 -2.89 -2.95 -13.79
N GLN A 92 -3.74 -1.97 -14.12
CA GLN A 92 -3.42 -0.57 -13.87
C GLN A 92 -3.31 -0.28 -12.37
N MET A 93 -4.19 -0.83 -11.54
CA MET A 93 -4.08 -0.66 -10.09
C MET A 93 -2.76 -1.23 -9.57
N LYS A 94 -2.38 -2.42 -10.04
CA LYS A 94 -1.08 -3.04 -9.72
C LYS A 94 0.09 -2.16 -10.12
N ASP A 95 0.11 -1.68 -11.36
CA ASP A 95 1.17 -0.83 -11.88
C ASP A 95 1.26 0.49 -11.12
N PHE A 96 0.11 1.03 -10.71
CA PHE A 96 0.03 2.24 -9.90
C PHE A 96 0.64 2.02 -8.51
N MET A 97 0.30 0.91 -7.85
CA MET A 97 0.87 0.57 -6.54
C MET A 97 2.40 0.39 -6.62
N LEU A 98 2.90 -0.28 -7.65
CA LEU A 98 4.35 -0.41 -7.88
C LEU A 98 5.01 0.96 -8.06
N ARG A 99 4.44 1.82 -8.91
CA ARG A 99 4.98 3.17 -9.15
C ARG A 99 4.89 4.05 -7.89
N LEU A 100 3.82 3.92 -7.10
CA LEU A 100 3.66 4.60 -5.82
C LEU A 100 4.78 4.20 -4.85
N THR A 101 5.02 2.90 -4.66
CA THR A 101 6.08 2.41 -3.77
C THR A 101 7.48 2.82 -4.21
N GLU A 102 7.71 2.85 -5.53
CA GLU A 102 8.99 3.29 -6.09
C GLU A 102 9.22 4.77 -5.80
N LEU A 103 8.24 5.61 -6.09
CA LEU A 103 8.33 7.06 -5.94
C LEU A 103 8.25 7.53 -4.49
N SER A 104 7.62 6.74 -3.61
CA SER A 104 7.59 6.99 -2.17
C SER A 104 8.88 6.59 -1.46
N GLY A 105 9.81 5.95 -2.16
CA GLY A 105 11.09 5.51 -1.61
C GLY A 105 10.96 4.35 -0.62
N CYS A 106 9.98 3.46 -0.82
CA CYS A 106 9.89 2.20 -0.08
C CYS A 106 11.19 1.38 -0.22
N PRO A 107 11.49 0.48 0.73
CA PRO A 107 12.66 -0.40 0.66
C PRO A 107 12.68 -1.20 -0.66
N SER A 108 13.85 -1.40 -1.28
CA SER A 108 13.95 -2.15 -2.54
C SER A 108 13.59 -3.64 -2.42
N SER A 109 13.59 -4.15 -1.20
CA SER A 109 13.12 -5.49 -0.81
C SER A 109 11.59 -5.57 -0.72
N SER A 110 10.89 -4.43 -0.60
CA SER A 110 9.45 -4.33 -0.53
C SER A 110 8.89 -4.39 -1.94
N SER A 111 8.20 -5.49 -2.25
CA SER A 111 7.50 -5.69 -3.52
C SER A 111 6.04 -6.05 -3.24
N LEU A 112 5.23 -6.24 -4.28
CA LEU A 112 3.83 -6.62 -4.08
C LEU A 112 3.73 -7.94 -3.32
N HIS A 113 3.12 -7.89 -2.14
CA HIS A 113 2.93 -9.05 -1.29
C HIS A 113 1.95 -10.03 -1.95
N VAL A 114 2.38 -11.29 -2.05
CA VAL A 114 1.50 -12.40 -2.41
C VAL A 114 0.94 -12.95 -1.11
N HIS A 115 -0.35 -12.71 -0.86
CA HIS A 115 -0.98 -13.19 0.35
C HIS A 115 -0.88 -14.73 0.40
N PRO A 116 -0.55 -15.37 1.54
CA PRO A 116 -0.41 -16.84 1.64
C PRO A 116 -1.67 -17.66 1.32
N LEU A 117 -2.78 -16.97 1.02
CA LEU A 117 -4.08 -17.56 0.71
C LEU A 117 -4.56 -17.20 -0.69
N THR A 118 -3.74 -16.48 -1.48
CA THR A 118 -3.99 -16.32 -2.90
C THR A 118 -3.85 -17.70 -3.55
N GLU A 119 -4.86 -18.10 -4.32
CA GLU A 119 -4.81 -19.34 -5.09
C GLU A 119 -3.68 -19.23 -6.13
N GLU A 120 -2.73 -20.17 -6.13
CA GLU A 120 -1.68 -20.24 -7.15
C GLU A 120 -2.32 -20.30 -8.55
N GLY A 121 -1.91 -19.39 -9.43
CA GLY A 121 -2.42 -19.34 -10.80
C GLY A 121 -3.72 -18.56 -10.97
N SER A 122 -4.01 -17.63 -10.06
CA SER A 122 -5.09 -16.64 -10.21
C SER A 122 -5.01 -15.95 -11.58
N GLU A 123 -6.14 -15.84 -12.29
CA GLU A 123 -6.21 -15.15 -13.59
C GLU A 123 -5.85 -13.66 -13.50
N LEU A 124 -5.89 -13.08 -12.29
CA LEU A 124 -5.51 -11.70 -11.99
C LEU A 124 -4.05 -11.57 -11.50
N GLY A 125 -3.33 -12.69 -11.39
CA GLY A 125 -2.00 -12.80 -10.81
C GLY A 125 -2.02 -12.97 -9.29
N ASP A 126 -0.96 -13.59 -8.74
CA ASP A 126 -0.90 -13.98 -7.33
C ASP A 126 -0.77 -12.78 -6.36
N GLN A 127 -0.50 -11.59 -6.91
CA GLN A 127 -0.32 -10.33 -6.19
C GLN A 127 -1.64 -9.58 -5.95
N ILE A 128 -2.76 -10.06 -6.50
CA ILE A 128 -4.09 -9.46 -6.31
C ILE A 128 -4.93 -10.39 -5.44
N SER A 129 -5.22 -9.94 -4.22
CA SER A 129 -6.11 -10.66 -3.30
C SER A 129 -7.57 -10.22 -3.54
N VAL A 130 -8.43 -11.14 -3.96
CA VAL A 130 -9.85 -10.86 -4.19
C VAL A 130 -10.66 -11.10 -2.91
N ILE A 131 -11.11 -10.01 -2.29
CA ILE A 131 -12.04 -10.07 -1.15
C ILE A 131 -13.48 -10.06 -1.70
N SER A 132 -14.15 -11.21 -1.65
CA SER A 132 -15.53 -11.34 -2.13
C SER A 132 -16.40 -12.11 -1.14
N SER A 133 -17.49 -11.48 -0.70
CA SER A 133 -18.49 -12.11 0.15
C SER A 133 -19.21 -13.28 -0.55
N GLU A 134 -19.30 -13.27 -1.87
CA GLU A 134 -19.87 -14.38 -2.65
C GLU A 134 -18.92 -15.58 -2.72
N LYS A 135 -17.60 -15.33 -2.85
CA LYS A 135 -16.57 -16.38 -2.82
C LYS A 135 -16.50 -17.01 -1.43
N GLN A 136 -16.52 -16.18 -0.38
CA GLN A 136 -16.51 -16.62 1.02
C GLN A 136 -17.75 -17.47 1.37
N LYS A 137 -18.95 -17.10 0.90
CA LYS A 137 -20.18 -17.90 1.07
C LYS A 137 -20.12 -19.28 0.41
N LYS A 138 -19.36 -19.43 -0.68
CA LYS A 138 -19.18 -20.69 -1.41
C LYS A 138 -18.00 -21.53 -0.89
N GLY A 139 -17.36 -21.12 0.20
CA GLY A 139 -16.23 -21.84 0.80
C GLY A 139 -14.86 -21.52 0.19
N GLY A 140 -14.76 -20.47 -0.64
CA GLY A 140 -13.48 -19.97 -1.16
C GLY A 140 -12.94 -18.83 -0.30
N GLY A 141 -11.73 -19.02 0.24
CA GLY A 141 -11.04 -18.08 1.14
C GLY A 141 -10.94 -18.58 2.59
N LEU A 142 -9.85 -18.21 3.28
CA LEU A 142 -9.55 -18.47 4.71
C LEU A 142 -10.11 -19.79 5.26
N THR A 143 -9.56 -20.89 4.73
CA THR A 143 -9.59 -22.21 5.35
C THR A 143 -10.97 -22.88 5.48
N HIS A 144 -11.04 -24.11 4.98
CA HIS A 144 -11.98 -25.15 5.41
C HIS A 144 -11.84 -25.53 6.92
N GLN A 145 -11.14 -24.71 7.71
CA GLN A 145 -10.73 -24.90 9.11
C GLN A 145 -11.31 -23.82 10.04
N LEU A 146 -11.90 -22.75 9.51
CA LEU A 146 -12.75 -21.81 10.26
C LEU A 146 -14.15 -21.85 9.63
N SER A 147 -14.92 -22.88 9.98
CA SER A 147 -16.34 -23.07 9.59
C SER A 147 -17.28 -21.97 10.09
N ASP A 148 -16.74 -20.93 10.72
CA ASP A 148 -17.48 -19.78 11.23
C ASP A 148 -17.52 -18.64 10.21
N VAL A 149 -18.44 -18.77 9.26
CA VAL A 149 -18.79 -17.75 8.26
C VAL A 149 -19.46 -16.50 8.85
N SER A 150 -19.65 -16.43 10.18
CA SER A 150 -20.24 -15.26 10.86
C SER A 150 -19.24 -14.15 11.18
N ARG A 151 -17.92 -14.43 11.07
CA ARG A 151 -16.88 -13.44 11.36
C ARG A 151 -16.48 -12.70 10.08
N PHE A 152 -16.76 -11.41 10.04
CA PHE A 152 -16.21 -10.53 9.01
C PHE A 152 -14.67 -10.51 9.12
N ALA A 153 -13.98 -10.45 7.98
CA ALA A 153 -12.52 -10.25 7.95
C ALA A 153 -12.09 -8.95 8.67
N SER A 154 -13.03 -8.00 8.85
CA SER A 154 -12.86 -6.75 9.60
C SER A 154 -13.11 -6.85 11.11
N ASN A 155 -13.41 -8.03 11.68
CA ASN A 155 -13.60 -8.19 13.13
C ASN A 155 -12.24 -8.15 13.86
N GLY A 156 -11.73 -6.93 14.07
CA GLY A 156 -10.52 -6.60 14.81
C GLY A 156 -9.75 -5.46 14.15
N TRP A 157 -9.35 -4.45 14.93
CA TRP A 157 -8.42 -3.41 14.46
C TRP A 157 -7.06 -4.04 14.19
N HIS A 158 -6.59 -3.95 12.95
CA HIS A 158 -5.29 -4.48 12.56
C HIS A 158 -4.64 -3.58 11.50
N SER A 159 -3.36 -3.84 11.25
CA SER A 159 -2.62 -3.42 10.07
C SER A 159 -2.19 -4.69 9.35
N ASP A 160 -2.15 -4.65 8.03
CA ASP A 160 -1.86 -5.84 7.23
C ASP A 160 -0.40 -6.28 7.35
N ILE A 161 -0.20 -7.60 7.45
CA ILE A 161 1.08 -8.28 7.22
C ILE A 161 2.21 -7.78 8.15
N THR A 162 1.87 -7.32 9.37
CA THR A 162 2.87 -6.81 10.34
C THR A 162 3.83 -7.87 10.89
N PHE A 163 3.63 -9.14 10.54
CA PHE A 163 4.51 -10.25 10.93
C PHE A 163 5.71 -10.43 10.00
N GLU A 164 5.72 -9.81 8.81
CA GLU A 164 6.82 -9.90 7.86
C GLU A 164 8.03 -9.04 8.31
N PRO A 165 9.26 -9.43 7.94
CA PRO A 165 10.46 -8.62 8.22
C PRO A 165 10.42 -7.23 7.57
N VAL A 166 9.70 -7.11 6.45
CA VAL A 166 9.42 -5.86 5.75
C VAL A 166 7.90 -5.77 5.60
N PRO A 167 7.20 -5.07 6.51
CA PRO A 167 5.74 -4.97 6.48
C PRO A 167 5.27 -4.07 5.32
N SER A 168 3.97 -4.09 5.03
CA SER A 168 3.37 -3.29 3.96
C SER A 168 3.40 -1.79 4.28
N ASP A 169 3.88 -0.97 3.34
CA ASP A 169 3.85 0.50 3.42
C ASP A 169 2.52 1.09 2.90
N TYR A 170 1.97 0.50 1.84
CA TYR A 170 0.74 0.95 1.18
C TYR A 170 -0.12 -0.25 0.77
N VAL A 171 -1.43 -0.09 0.91
CA VAL A 171 -2.45 -1.02 0.42
C VAL A 171 -3.42 -0.25 -0.47
N GLY A 172 -3.72 -0.81 -1.65
CA GLY A 172 -4.71 -0.28 -2.60
C GLY A 172 -5.83 -1.28 -2.80
N THR A 173 -7.08 -0.80 -2.81
CA THR A 173 -8.31 -1.59 -2.95
C THR A 173 -9.19 -1.06 -4.06
#